data_AF-A0A5E4Q4F8-F1
#
_entry.id   AF-A0A5E4Q4F8-F1
#
_cell.length_a   1.000
_cell.length_b   1.000
_cell.length_c   1.000
_cell.angle_alpha   90.00
_cell.angle_beta   90.00
_cell.angle_gamma   90.00
#
_symmetry.space_group_name_H-M   'P 1'
#
loop_
_entity.id
_entity.type
_entity.pdbx_description
1 polymer ?
#
loop_
_entity_poly.entity_id
_entity_poly.type
_entity_poly.pdbx_seq_one_letter_code
_entity_poly.pdbx_strand_id
1 'polypeptide(L)'
;MNFFRKAPTVKEQQRQNDRELRKATREIDRDKVALEREEKKLEMEIKKMAKEGNNEGCKVLAKQLVQFLAFKFRIKQWVLISQSLGQWAQQRKQWEA
;
A
#
# COMPACT_ATOMS: atom_id res chain seq x y z
N MET A 1 -7.22 -17.24 33.07
CA MET A 1 -6.62 -15.95 33.49
C MET A 1 -5.11 -16.15 33.55
N ASN A 2 -4.36 -15.73 32.52
CA ASN A 2 -2.94 -16.09 32.40
C ASN A 2 -2.06 -15.11 33.19
N PHE A 3 -1.67 -15.54 34.40
CA PHE A 3 -0.94 -14.75 35.40
C PHE A 3 0.60 -14.80 35.27
N PHE A 4 1.14 -15.47 34.25
CA PHE A 4 2.59 -15.55 34.00
C PHE A 4 2.90 -15.29 32.52
N ARG A 5 2.93 -14.02 32.13
CA ARG A 5 3.64 -13.58 30.92
C ARG A 5 4.78 -12.67 31.37
N LYS A 6 6.02 -13.16 31.27
CA LYS A 6 7.22 -12.32 31.38
C LYS A 6 7.11 -11.21 30.34
N ALA A 7 7.58 -10.01 30.65
CA ALA A 7 7.66 -8.93 29.67
C ALA A 7 8.38 -9.46 28.40
N PRO A 8 7.82 -9.26 27.20
CA PRO A 8 8.39 -9.81 25.98
C PRO A 8 9.82 -9.34 25.83
N THR A 9 10.73 -10.28 25.55
CA THR A 9 12.12 -9.92 25.28
C THR A 9 12.19 -9.09 23.99
N VAL A 10 13.18 -8.20 23.87
CA VAL A 10 13.39 -7.35 22.68
C VAL A 10 13.36 -8.18 21.37
N LYS A 11 13.87 -9.41 21.41
CA LYS A 11 13.87 -10.35 20.28
C LYS A 11 12.47 -10.90 19.93
N GLU A 12 11.60 -11.11 20.92
CA GLU A 12 10.21 -11.52 20.70
C GLU A 12 9.36 -10.36 20.18
N GLN A 13 9.56 -9.16 20.72
CA GLN A 13 8.93 -7.95 20.22
C GLN A 13 9.32 -7.68 18.76
N GLN A 14 10.59 -7.88 18.39
CA GLN A 14 11.06 -7.76 17.00
C GLN A 14 10.39 -8.78 16.07
N ARG A 15 10.32 -10.06 16.45
CA ARG A 15 9.62 -11.09 15.65
C ARG A 15 8.14 -10.80 15.48
N GLN A 16 7.52 -10.18 16.48
CA GLN A 16 6.14 -9.74 16.40
C GLN A 16 5.99 -8.58 15.39
N ASN A 17 6.84 -7.56 15.50
CA ASN A 17 6.86 -6.42 14.58
C ASN A 17 7.12 -6.86 13.12
N ASP A 18 8.06 -7.79 12.90
CA ASP A 18 8.35 -8.33 11.55
C ASP A 18 7.15 -9.08 10.95
N ARG A 19 6.39 -9.80 11.78
CA ARG A 19 5.15 -10.49 11.35
C ARG A 19 4.06 -9.49 11.01
N GLU A 20 3.90 -8.45 11.81
CA GLU A 20 2.95 -7.37 11.56
C GLU A 20 3.30 -6.59 10.28
N LEU A 21 4.58 -6.27 10.07
CA LEU A 21 5.06 -5.64 8.83
C LEU A 21 4.76 -6.51 7.60
N ARG A 22 5.06 -7.82 7.65
CA ARG A 22 4.75 -8.74 6.54
C ARG A 22 3.26 -8.84 6.25
N LYS A 23 2.42 -8.81 7.29
CA LYS A 23 0.96 -8.82 7.15
C LYS A 23 0.48 -7.53 6.46
N ALA A 24 0.96 -6.39 6.92
CA ALA A 24 0.65 -5.08 6.34
C ALA A 24 1.10 -4.99 4.88
N THR A 25 2.29 -5.49 4.52
CA THR A 25 2.74 -5.53 3.12
C THR A 25 1.77 -6.34 2.23
N ARG A 26 1.29 -7.49 2.69
CA ARG A 26 0.33 -8.32 1.93
C ARG A 26 -1.07 -7.69 1.82
N GLU A 27 -1.48 -6.90 2.81
CA GLU A 27 -2.71 -6.10 2.74
C GLU A 27 -2.55 -5.02 1.67
N ILE A 28 -1.44 -4.28 1.70
CA ILE A 28 -1.11 -3.27 0.69
C ILE A 28 -1.07 -3.87 -0.73
N ASP A 29 -0.49 -5.06 -0.91
CA ASP A 29 -0.45 -5.70 -2.22
C ASP A 29 -1.84 -6.14 -2.72
N ARG A 30 -2.74 -6.56 -1.83
CA ARG A 30 -4.14 -6.82 -2.17
C ARG A 30 -4.87 -5.54 -2.58
N ASP A 31 -4.66 -4.46 -1.84
CA ASP A 31 -5.26 -3.16 -2.14
C ASP A 31 -4.78 -2.61 -3.47
N LYS A 32 -3.49 -2.80 -3.82
CA LYS A 32 -2.97 -2.45 -5.15
C LYS A 32 -3.74 -3.15 -6.28
N VAL A 33 -4.00 -4.45 -6.14
CA VAL A 33 -4.75 -5.22 -7.16
C VAL A 33 -6.20 -4.74 -7.25
N ALA A 34 -6.84 -4.40 -6.14
CA ALA A 34 -8.18 -3.82 -6.14
C ALA A 34 -8.19 -2.46 -6.85
N LEU A 35 -7.24 -1.57 -6.53
CA LEU A 35 -7.09 -0.26 -7.16
C LEU A 35 -6.86 -0.36 -8.66
N GLU A 36 -6.05 -1.31 -9.13
CA GLU A 36 -5.83 -1.54 -10.57
C GLU A 36 -7.10 -1.99 -11.31
N ARG A 37 -7.99 -2.72 -10.62
CA ARG A 37 -9.29 -3.11 -11.20
C ARG A 37 -10.24 -1.92 -11.27
N GLU A 38 -10.27 -1.07 -10.26
CA GLU A 38 -11.08 0.16 -10.25
C GLU A 38 -10.61 1.16 -11.30
N GLU A 39 -9.29 1.34 -11.45
CA GLU A 39 -8.68 2.16 -12.50
C GLU A 39 -9.17 1.72 -13.89
N LYS A 40 -9.09 0.42 -14.20
CA LYS A 40 -9.59 -0.12 -15.48
C LYS A 40 -11.10 0.07 -15.67
N LYS A 41 -11.90 -0.03 -14.59
CA LYS A 41 -13.34 0.24 -14.65
C LYS A 41 -13.61 1.70 -15.02
N LEU A 42 -12.94 2.63 -14.34
CA LEU A 42 -13.06 4.07 -14.63
C LEU A 42 -12.64 4.38 -16.07
N GLU A 43 -11.56 3.79 -16.59
CA GLU A 43 -11.16 3.96 -17.98
C GLU A 43 -12.25 3.49 -18.97
N MET A 44 -12.88 2.34 -18.70
CA MET A 44 -13.96 1.83 -19.54
C MET A 44 -15.19 2.75 -19.49
N GLU A 45 -15.53 3.24 -18.30
CA GLU A 45 -16.67 4.13 -18.08
C GLU A 45 -16.46 5.50 -18.74
N ILE A 46 -15.25 6.07 -18.63
CA ILE A 46 -14.87 7.30 -19.35
C ILE A 46 -15.01 7.10 -20.86
N LYS A 47 -14.53 5.97 -21.40
CA LYS A 47 -14.65 5.66 -22.84
C LYS A 47 -16.11 5.50 -23.28
N LYS A 48 -16.97 4.93 -22.43
CA LYS A 48 -18.40 4.79 -22.71
C LYS A 48 -19.09 6.16 -22.70
N MET A 49 -18.87 6.96 -21.66
CA MET A 49 -19.43 8.31 -21.50
C MET A 49 -18.97 9.26 -22.62
N ALA A 50 -17.72 9.10 -23.08
CA ALA A 50 -17.20 9.86 -24.22
C ALA A 50 -17.92 9.52 -25.53
N LYS A 51 -18.28 8.24 -25.74
CA LYS A 51 -19.10 7.83 -26.91
C LYS A 51 -20.53 8.34 -26.84
N GLU A 52 -21.07 8.48 -25.63
CA GLU A 52 -22.41 9.03 -25.37
C GLU A 52 -22.43 10.58 -25.48
N GLY A 53 -21.27 11.23 -25.61
CA GLY A 53 -21.18 12.70 -25.73
C GLY A 53 -21.34 13.45 -24.41
N ASN A 54 -21.32 12.77 -23.26
CA ASN A 54 -21.47 13.39 -21.94
C ASN A 54 -20.13 13.97 -21.45
N ASN A 55 -19.84 15.19 -21.87
CA ASN A 55 -18.60 15.90 -21.53
C ASN A 55 -18.45 16.23 -20.03
N GLU A 56 -19.56 16.54 -19.35
CA GLU A 56 -19.52 16.85 -17.92
C GLU A 56 -19.17 15.63 -17.08
N GLY A 57 -19.82 14.50 -17.38
CA GLY A 57 -19.56 13.23 -16.71
C GLY A 57 -18.14 12.71 -16.98
N CYS A 58 -17.64 12.84 -18.21
CA CYS A 58 -16.24 12.56 -18.54
C CYS A 58 -15.26 13.37 -17.69
N LYS A 59 -15.53 14.66 -17.46
CA LYS A 59 -14.67 15.54 -16.66
C LYS A 59 -14.62 15.13 -15.18
N VAL A 60 -15.74 14.68 -14.62
CA VAL A 60 -15.80 14.19 -13.23
C VAL A 60 -15.02 12.88 -13.09
N LEU A 61 -15.28 11.92 -13.98
CA LEU A 61 -14.60 10.61 -13.95
C LEU A 61 -13.09 10.74 -14.22
N ALA A 62 -12.69 11.64 -15.13
CA ALA A 62 -11.28 11.92 -15.39
C ALA A 62 -10.55 12.50 -14.17
N LYS A 63 -11.19 13.42 -13.42
CA LYS A 63 -10.63 13.91 -12.14
C LYS A 63 -10.46 12.77 -11.14
N GLN A 64 -11.45 11.88 -11.06
CA GLN A 64 -11.41 10.72 -10.18
C GLN A 64 -10.23 9.81 -10.55
N LEU A 65 -10.04 9.53 -11.85
CA LEU A 65 -8.89 8.76 -12.34
C LEU A 65 -7.55 9.38 -11.94
N VAL A 66 -7.38 10.70 -12.08
CA VAL A 66 -6.15 11.40 -11.66
C VAL A 66 -5.89 11.25 -10.15
N GLN A 67 -6.93 11.31 -9.32
CA GLN A 67 -6.80 11.09 -7.88
C GLN A 67 -6.36 9.65 -7.57
N PHE A 68 -6.91 8.66 -8.27
CA PHE A 68 -6.49 7.27 -8.15
C PHE A 68 -5.02 7.06 -8.55
N LEU A 69 -4.57 7.69 -9.64
CA LEU A 69 -3.17 7.62 -10.07
C LEU A 69 -2.21 8.22 -9.04
N ALA A 70 -2.57 9.36 -8.45
CA ALA A 70 -1.78 9.98 -7.39
C ALA A 70 -1.70 9.10 -6.12
N PHE A 71 -2.82 8.48 -5.75
CA PHE A 71 -2.87 7.54 -4.63
C PHE A 71 -1.99 6.30 -4.88
N LYS A 72 -2.07 5.71 -6.08
CA LYS A 72 -1.24 4.57 -6.50
C LYS A 72 0.24 4.91 -6.47
N PHE A 73 0.62 6.10 -6.92
CA PHE A 73 2.00 6.59 -6.85
C PHE A 73 2.49 6.68 -5.40
N ARG A 74 1.68 7.26 -4.51
CA ARG A 74 2.00 7.38 -3.09
C ARG A 74 2.17 6.03 -2.40
N ILE A 75 1.29 5.07 -2.69
CA ILE A 75 1.42 3.69 -2.15
C ILE A 75 2.73 3.06 -2.63
N LYS A 76 3.06 3.17 -3.92
CA LYS A 76 4.32 2.64 -4.46
C LYS A 76 5.53 3.26 -3.77
N GLN A 77 5.54 4.57 -3.60
CA GLN A 77 6.60 5.29 -2.90
C GLN A 77 6.73 4.84 -1.44
N TRP A 78 5.61 4.70 -0.72
CA TRP A 78 5.60 4.22 0.66
C TRP A 78 6.19 2.81 0.80
N VAL A 79 5.83 1.90 -0.10
CA VAL A 79 6.35 0.53 -0.09
C VAL A 79 7.87 0.53 -0.31
N LEU A 80 8.36 1.30 -1.28
CA LEU A 80 9.80 1.43 -1.55
C LEU A 80 10.56 2.00 -0.34
N ILE A 81 10.02 3.04 0.30
CA ILE A 81 10.61 3.63 1.50
C ILE A 81 10.61 2.61 2.65
N SER A 82 9.54 1.86 2.85
CA SER A 82 9.49 0.85 3.92
C SER A 82 10.55 -0.25 3.72
N GLN A 83 10.77 -0.67 2.47
CA GLN A 83 11.77 -1.69 2.15
C GLN A 83 13.19 -1.17 2.34
N SER A 84 13.47 0.04 1.86
CA SER A 84 14.80 0.64 2.03
C SER A 84 15.10 0.86 3.52
N LEU A 85 14.16 1.39 4.31
CA LEU A 85 14.34 1.54 5.76
C LEU A 85 14.62 0.19 6.45
N GLY A 86 13.96 -0.89 6.03
CA GLY A 86 14.24 -2.24 6.51
C GLY A 86 15.67 -2.70 6.19
N GLN A 87 16.15 -2.45 4.97
CA GLN A 87 17.53 -2.76 4.56
C GLN A 87 18.55 -1.93 5.34
N TRP A 88 18.29 -0.63 5.57
CA TRP A 88 19.14 0.25 6.38
C TRP A 88 19.23 -0.24 7.83
N ALA A 89 18.11 -0.68 8.42
CA ALA A 89 18.11 -1.26 9.75
C ALA A 89 18.90 -2.58 9.83
N GLN A 90 18.85 -3.41 8.78
CA GLN A 90 19.66 -4.62 8.67
C GLN A 90 21.15 -4.31 8.52
N GLN A 91 21.53 -3.36 7.66
CA GLN A 91 22.93 -2.94 7.49
C GLN A 91 23.48 -2.37 8.79
N ARG A 92 22.76 -1.49 9.50
CA ARG A 92 23.21 -0.94 10.78
C ARG A 92 23.53 -2.04 11.80
N LYS A 93 22.70 -3.09 11.87
CA LYS A 93 22.96 -4.25 12.73
C LYS A 93 24.21 -5.04 12.34
N GLN A 94 24.56 -5.11 11.05
CA GLN A 94 25.80 -5.76 10.60
C GLN A 94 27.05 -4.94 10.96
N TRP A 95 26.90 -3.62 11.12
CA TRP A 95 27.98 -2.72 11.53
C TRP A 95 28.14 -2.62 13.06
N GLU A 96 27.08 -2.87 13.82
CA GLU A 96 27.08 -2.89 15.28
C GLU A 96 27.46 -4.26 15.88
N ALA A 97 27.51 -5.32 15.06
CA ALA A 97 27.86 -6.69 15.45
C ALA A 97 29.32 -7.03 15.11
#